data_AF-A0A151RKX9-F1
#
_entry.id   AF-A0A151RKX9-F1
#
_cell.length_a   1.000
_cell.length_b   1.000
_cell.length_c   1.000
_cell.angle_alpha   90.00
_cell.angle_beta   90.00
_cell.angle_gamma   90.00
#
_symmetry.space_group_name_H-M   'P 1'
#
loop_
_entity.id
_entity.type
_entity.pdbx_description
1 polymer ?
#
loop_
_entity_poly.entity_id
_entity_poly.type
_entity_poly.pdbx_seq_one_letter_code
_entity_poly.pdbx_strand_id
1 'polypeptide(L)'
;MQLGKYFFVDCGFSNRRQFLASFRSVRYHLQDFAGQGNDPENEKELFNLRHASLRNVIEKIFGIFKSRFIIFKSTPPFLFKTQV
;
A
#
# COMPACT_ATOMS: atom_id res chain seq x y z
N MET A 1 -16.22 13.46 -7.42
CA MET A 1 -15.03 13.19 -6.59
C MET A 1 -14.91 14.30 -5.55
N GLN A 2 -14.62 13.97 -4.29
CA GLN A 2 -14.62 14.94 -3.19
C GLN A 2 -13.26 15.63 -3.08
N LEU A 3 -13.26 16.97 -3.00
CA LEU A 3 -12.04 17.78 -2.85
C LEU A 3 -11.32 17.39 -1.53
N GLY A 4 -10.00 17.18 -1.60
CA GLY A 4 -9.17 16.88 -0.42
C GLY A 4 -9.03 15.40 -0.05
N LYS A 5 -9.67 14.46 -0.75
CA LYS A 5 -9.44 13.02 -0.56
C LYS A 5 -8.43 12.47 -1.56
N TYR A 6 -7.57 11.56 -1.09
CA TYR A 6 -6.56 10.89 -1.88
C TYR A 6 -6.69 9.36 -1.75
N PHE A 7 -6.47 8.66 -2.85
CA PHE A 7 -6.37 7.22 -2.92
C PHE A 7 -4.91 6.80 -2.72
N PHE A 8 -4.69 5.98 -1.70
CA PHE A 8 -3.41 5.32 -1.48
C PHE A 8 -3.32 4.08 -2.37
N VAL A 9 -2.31 4.00 -3.22
CA VAL A 9 -2.26 2.99 -4.31
C VAL A 9 -0.89 2.35 -4.44
N ASP A 10 -0.84 1.19 -5.08
CA ASP A 10 0.40 0.48 -5.36
C ASP A 10 1.19 1.09 -6.54
N CYS A 11 2.45 0.71 -6.69
CA CYS A 11 3.37 1.12 -7.76
C CYS A 11 2.89 0.72 -9.17
N GLY A 12 1.95 -0.21 -9.28
CA GLY A 12 1.26 -0.58 -10.52
C GLY A 12 0.38 0.55 -11.08
N PHE A 13 -0.01 1.52 -10.26
CA PHE A 13 -0.79 2.68 -10.69
C PHE A 13 0.13 3.86 -11.04
N SER A 14 -0.27 4.63 -12.03
CA SER A 14 0.40 5.90 -12.32
C SER A 14 -0.03 6.96 -11.31
N ASN A 15 0.92 7.79 -10.84
CA ASN A 15 0.58 9.00 -10.09
C ASN A 15 -0.25 9.95 -10.98
N ARG A 16 -1.51 10.13 -10.62
CA ARG A 16 -2.47 11.07 -11.22
C ARG A 16 -3.08 11.91 -10.12
N ARG A 17 -3.88 12.92 -10.47
CA ARG A 17 -4.60 13.72 -9.47
C ARG A 17 -5.34 12.80 -8.49
N GLN A 18 -5.18 13.06 -7.20
CA GLN A 18 -5.78 12.29 -6.09
C GLN A 18 -5.19 10.89 -5.86
N PHE A 19 -4.13 10.48 -6.55
CA PHE A 19 -3.48 9.19 -6.33
C PHE A 19 -2.14 9.40 -5.63
N LEU A 20 -1.86 8.58 -4.62
CA LEU A 20 -0.61 8.53 -3.89
C LEU A 20 0.04 7.18 -4.15
N ALA A 21 0.68 7.04 -5.31
CA ALA A 21 1.57 5.93 -5.62
C ALA A 21 3.01 6.30 -5.23
N SER A 22 3.81 5.30 -4.90
CA SER A 22 5.25 5.50 -4.66
C SER A 22 5.96 6.07 -5.88
N PHE A 23 7.02 6.84 -5.63
CA PHE A 23 7.92 7.30 -6.68
C PHE A 23 8.76 6.12 -7.18
N ARG A 24 8.73 5.90 -8.50
CA ARG A 24 9.54 4.87 -9.16
C ARG A 24 11.00 5.28 -9.20
N SER A 25 11.89 4.28 -9.22
CA SER A 25 13.35 4.47 -9.26
C SER A 25 13.92 5.27 -8.07
N VAL A 26 13.24 5.20 -6.93
CA VAL A 26 13.65 5.79 -5.65
C VAL A 26 13.58 4.69 -4.59
N ARG A 27 14.48 4.71 -3.60
CA ARG A 27 14.48 3.75 -2.46
C ARG A 27 13.07 3.64 -1.86
N TYR A 28 12.68 2.44 -1.46
CA TYR A 28 11.28 2.16 -1.09
C TYR A 28 11.13 1.14 0.03
N HIS A 29 11.99 0.13 0.10
CA HIS A 29 11.85 -0.88 1.12
C HIS A 29 12.21 -0.29 2.47
N LEU A 30 11.43 -0.60 3.52
CA LEU A 30 11.71 -0.10 4.88
C LEU A 30 13.12 -0.47 5.34
N GLN A 31 13.64 -1.60 4.87
CA GLN A 31 14.98 -2.06 5.15
C GLN A 31 16.07 -1.19 4.50
N ASP A 32 15.77 -0.54 3.38
CA ASP A 32 16.69 0.41 2.76
C ASP A 32 17.02 1.52 3.76
N PHE A 33 16.05 1.97 4.56
CA PHE A 33 16.16 3.07 5.51
C PHE A 33 16.52 2.64 6.95
N ALA A 34 16.88 1.37 7.15
CA ALA A 34 17.18 0.85 8.48
C ALA A 34 18.66 1.09 8.84
N GLY A 35 18.92 1.58 10.06
CA GLY A 35 20.28 1.77 10.57
C GLY A 35 20.82 3.19 10.44
N GLN A 36 21.95 3.44 11.09
CA GLN A 36 22.57 4.77 11.15
C GLN A 36 23.07 5.22 9.78
N GLY A 37 22.76 6.46 9.39
CA GLY A 37 23.19 7.04 8.11
C GLY A 37 22.33 6.66 6.90
N ASN A 38 21.24 5.92 7.10
CA ASN A 38 20.31 5.52 6.04
C ASN A 38 19.05 6.38 5.97
N ASP A 39 19.06 7.55 6.62
CA ASP A 39 17.96 8.52 6.59
C ASP A 39 17.63 8.94 5.14
N PRO A 40 16.36 9.27 4.84
CA PRO A 40 15.98 9.77 3.53
C PRO A 40 16.78 11.02 3.13
N GLU A 41 17.36 11.01 1.94
CA GLU A 41 18.19 12.11 1.45
C GLU A 41 17.38 13.21 0.76
N ASN A 42 16.17 12.89 0.31
CA ASN A 42 15.32 13.81 -0.44
C ASN A 42 13.83 13.58 -0.16
N GLU A 43 13.02 14.53 -0.62
CA GLU A 43 11.56 14.52 -0.40
C GLU A 43 10.87 13.28 -0.99
N LYS A 44 11.39 12.73 -2.10
CA LYS A 44 10.81 11.53 -2.73
C LYS A 44 11.13 10.28 -1.91
N GLU A 45 12.33 10.18 -1.36
CA GLU A 45 12.69 9.10 -0.43
C GLU A 45 11.88 9.17 0.85
N LEU A 46 11.73 10.37 1.43
CA LEU A 46 10.92 10.57 2.62
C LEU A 46 9.45 10.19 2.37
N PHE A 47 8.91 10.57 1.20
CA PHE A 47 7.59 10.15 0.76
C PHE A 47 7.49 8.63 0.64
N ASN A 48 8.44 7.98 -0.04
CA ASN A 48 8.45 6.54 -0.23
C ASN A 48 8.58 5.77 1.09
N LEU A 49 9.41 6.22 2.03
CA LEU A 49 9.52 5.64 3.36
C LEU A 49 8.18 5.69 4.11
N ARG A 50 7.51 6.84 4.10
CA ARG A 50 6.17 7.01 4.72
C ARG A 50 5.11 6.15 4.03
N HIS A 51 5.15 6.11 2.70
CA HIS A 51 4.28 5.27 1.88
C HIS A 51 4.47 3.78 2.24
N ALA A 52 5.71 3.28 2.23
CA ALA A 52 6.01 1.90 2.58
C ALA A 52 5.60 1.55 4.02
N SER A 53 5.77 2.50 4.96
CA SER A 53 5.35 2.34 6.36
C SER A 53 3.83 2.18 6.48
N LEU A 54 3.07 3.05 5.81
CA LEU A 54 1.60 2.98 5.79
C LEU A 54 1.12 1.69 5.11
N ARG A 55 1.73 1.32 3.98
CA ARG A 55 1.42 0.08 3.28
C ARG A 55 1.63 -1.14 4.18
N ASN A 56 2.76 -1.20 4.89
CA ASN A 56 3.06 -2.31 5.80
C ASN A 56 1.98 -2.46 6.88
N VAL A 57 1.46 -1.36 7.44
CA VAL A 57 0.34 -1.41 8.39
C VAL A 57 -0.92 -1.96 7.73
N ILE A 58 -1.28 -1.48 6.53
CA ILE A 58 -2.44 -1.94 5.78
C ILE A 58 -2.34 -3.44 5.47
N GLU A 59 -1.20 -3.89 4.96
CA GLU A 59 -0.95 -5.29 4.61
C GLU A 59 -1.00 -6.20 5.85
N LYS A 60 -0.46 -5.75 6.99
CA LYS A 60 -0.57 -6.49 8.27
C LYS A 60 -2.02 -6.60 8.72
N ILE A 61 -2.82 -5.55 8.58
CA ILE A 61 -4.25 -5.60 8.87
C ILE A 61 -4.91 -6.66 7.96
N PHE A 62 -4.73 -6.58 6.64
CA PHE A 62 -5.30 -7.58 5.73
C PHE A 62 -4.81 -9.00 6.02
N GLY A 63 -3.55 -9.18 6.42
CA GLY A 63 -3.00 -10.47 6.84
C GLY A 63 -3.74 -11.04 8.06
N ILE A 64 -4.03 -10.21 9.07
CA ILE A 64 -4.82 -10.60 10.24
C ILE A 64 -6.24 -10.99 9.82
N PHE A 65 -6.88 -10.18 8.96
CA PHE A 65 -8.22 -10.47 8.47
C PHE A 65 -8.27 -11.80 7.70
N LYS A 66 -7.32 -12.04 6.79
CA LYS A 66 -7.19 -13.31 6.06
C LYS A 66 -6.95 -14.50 6.99
N SER A 67 -6.19 -14.32 8.07
CA SER A 67 -5.94 -15.40 9.04
C SER A 67 -7.20 -15.77 9.82
N ARG A 68 -7.95 -14.76 10.28
CA ARG A 68 -9.13 -14.92 11.15
C ARG A 68 -10.39 -15.34 10.42
N PHE A 69 -10.61 -14.81 9.21
CA PHE A 69 -11.88 -14.96 8.50
C PHE A 69 -11.70 -15.81 7.23
N ILE A 70 -12.33 -16.99 7.23
CA ILE A 70 -12.24 -17.97 6.12
C ILE A 70 -12.74 -17.38 4.80
N ILE A 71 -13.70 -16.45 4.84
CA ILE A 71 -14.23 -15.78 3.64
C ILE A 71 -13.15 -15.03 2.83
N PHE A 72 -12.02 -14.66 3.46
CA PHE A 72 -10.90 -14.02 2.79
C PHE A 72 -9.79 -15.00 2.35
N LYS A 73 -9.91 -16.30 2.65
CA LYS A 73 -8.92 -17.34 2.31
C LYS A 73 -9.16 -17.99 0.95
N SER A 74 -10.42 -18.12 0.53
CA SER A 74 -10.77 -18.73 -0.75
C SER A 74 -11.92 -17.99 -1.40
N THR A 75 -11.93 -17.97 -2.73
CA THR A 75 -13.10 -17.53 -3.49
C THR A 75 -14.31 -18.34 -3.02
N PRO A 76 -15.44 -17.69 -2.70
CA PRO A 76 -16.64 -18.41 -2.33
C PRO A 76 -17.02 -19.38 -3.46
N PRO A 77 -17.55 -20.58 -3.16
CA PRO A 77 -17.97 -21.54 -4.19
C PRO A 77 -19.20 -21.08 -4.98
N PHE A 78 -19.68 -19.86 -4.74
CA PHE A 78 -20.84 -19.29 -5.40
C PHE A 78 -20.41 -18.74 -6.76
N LEU A 79 -21.17 -19.07 -7.80
CA LEU A 79 -21.04 -18.44 -9.11
C LEU A 79 -21.17 -16.92 -8.96
N PHE A 80 -20.45 -16.15 -9.78
CA PHE A 80 -20.54 -14.68 -9.78
C PHE A 80 -21.98 -14.16 -9.88
N LYS A 81 -22.86 -14.90 -10.57
CA LYS A 81 -24.29 -14.57 -10.71
C LYS A 81 -25.07 -14.62 -9.38
N THR A 82 -24.54 -15.31 -8.38
CA THR A 82 -25.17 -15.54 -7.06
C THR A 82 -24.54 -14.66 -5.96
N GLN A 83 -23.48 -13.93 -6.26
CA GLN A 83 -22.91 -12.94 -5.35
C GLN A 83 -23.73 -11.64 -5.50
N VAL A 84 -24.48 -11.28 -4.45
CA VAL A 84 -25.35 -10.09 -4.38
C VAL A 84 -24.57 -8.85 -3.97
#